data_AF-A0A2S6N5W5-F1
#
_entry.id   AF-A0A2S6N5W5-F1
#
_cell.length_a   1.000
_cell.length_b   1.000
_cell.length_c   1.000
_cell.angle_alpha   90.00
_cell.angle_beta   90.00
_cell.angle_gamma   90.00
#
_symmetry.space_group_name_H-M   'P 1'
#
loop_
_entity.id
_entity.type
_entity.pdbx_description
1 polymer ?
#
loop_
_entity_poly.entity_id
_entity_poly.type
_entity_poly.pdbx_seq_one_letter_code
_entity_poly.pdbx_strand_id
1 'polypeptide(L)'
;MEIWLAPFAALFTQPSWLNALALATGALLCLNRRTVCAALRAVDGASDQGFSRFHRFLSRGAWSGLQGSRILLGLLVKAFVPDGQPLVIGVDDSIERRRGDKIRDKGIYRDPVRSSRGFFVKVEGLRWLSFHLLAKPGFARRTWAKLAKVPSATPKECQMRACHS
;
A
#
# COMPACT_ATOMS: atom_id res chain seq x y z
N MET A 1 -1.87 15.95 -19.26
CA MET A 1 -2.86 14.89 -19.60
C MET A 1 -2.41 13.61 -18.92
N GLU A 2 -2.92 13.34 -17.71
CA GLU A 2 -2.63 12.12 -16.93
C GLU A 2 -3.87 11.21 -16.92
N ILE A 3 -4.24 10.69 -18.10
CA ILE A 3 -5.49 9.91 -18.32
C ILE A 3 -5.59 8.71 -17.37
N TRP A 4 -4.46 8.12 -16.99
CA TRP A 4 -4.40 6.94 -16.13
C TRP A 4 -4.82 7.23 -14.67
N LEU A 5 -4.73 8.48 -14.20
CA LEU A 5 -5.19 8.87 -12.87
C LEU A 5 -6.64 9.34 -12.84
N ALA A 6 -7.25 9.66 -13.98
CA ALA A 6 -8.60 10.24 -14.05
C ALA A 6 -9.67 9.54 -13.18
N PRO A 7 -9.70 8.19 -13.05
CA PRO A 7 -10.66 7.52 -12.15
C PRO A 7 -10.55 7.92 -10.68
N PHE A 8 -9.37 8.38 -10.23
CA PHE A 8 -9.10 8.80 -8.86
C PHE A 8 -9.47 10.26 -8.60
N ALA A 9 -9.80 11.05 -9.64
CA ALA A 9 -10.15 12.46 -9.48
C ALA A 9 -11.32 12.68 -8.51
N ALA A 10 -12.28 11.74 -8.49
CA ALA A 10 -13.43 11.77 -7.59
C ALA A 10 -13.07 11.70 -6.08
N LEU A 11 -11.84 11.33 -5.73
CA LEU A 11 -11.36 11.30 -4.34
C LEU A 11 -10.90 12.66 -3.82
N PHE A 12 -10.73 13.63 -4.72
CA PHE A 12 -10.03 14.87 -4.46
C PHE A 12 -10.88 16.09 -4.81
N THR A 13 -10.76 17.15 -4.03
CA THR A 13 -11.21 18.48 -4.43
C THR A 13 -10.25 19.06 -5.48
N GLN A 14 -10.71 20.00 -6.32
CA GLN A 14 -9.91 20.62 -7.38
C GLN A 14 -8.47 21.04 -6.96
N PRO A 15 -8.23 21.74 -5.83
CA PRO A 15 -6.87 22.11 -5.42
C PRO A 15 -6.04 20.94 -4.87
N SER A 16 -6.68 19.90 -4.35
CA SER A 16 -6.00 18.68 -3.85
C SER A 16 -5.66 17.72 -4.99
N TRP A 17 -6.42 17.76 -6.09
CA TRP A 17 -6.18 16.96 -7.28
C TRP A 17 -4.83 17.25 -7.93
N LEU A 18 -4.50 18.53 -8.11
CA LEU A 18 -3.20 18.93 -8.67
C LEU A 18 -2.03 18.44 -7.81
N ASN A 19 -2.18 18.43 -6.48
CA ASN A 19 -1.15 17.90 -5.58
C ASN A 19 -1.02 16.38 -5.72
N ALA A 20 -2.14 15.68 -5.90
CA ALA A 20 -2.17 14.23 -6.08
C ALA A 20 -1.46 13.83 -7.38
N LEU A 21 -1.71 14.53 -8.48
CA LEU A 21 -1.03 14.34 -9.76
C LEU A 21 0.49 14.54 -9.63
N ALA A 22 0.90 15.68 -9.06
CA ALA A 22 2.32 15.98 -8.86
C ALA A 22 3.04 14.92 -8.00
N LEU A 23 2.42 14.49 -6.89
CA LEU A 23 3.01 13.43 -6.05
C LEU A 23 3.04 12.07 -6.73
N ALA A 24 1.98 11.69 -7.46
CA ALA A 24 1.90 10.41 -8.13
C ALA A 24 2.93 10.30 -9.26
N THR A 25 3.02 11.33 -10.10
CA THR A 25 4.01 11.41 -11.17
C THR A 25 5.43 11.48 -10.61
N GLY A 26 5.66 12.24 -9.55
CA GLY A 26 6.97 12.30 -8.89
C GLY A 26 7.39 10.98 -8.26
N ALA A 27 6.45 10.27 -7.62
CA ALA A 27 6.72 8.95 -7.06
C ALA A 27 7.02 7.90 -8.14
N LEU A 28 6.44 8.04 -9.34
CA LEU A 28 6.71 7.18 -10.49
C LEU A 28 8.09 7.46 -11.11
N LEU A 29 8.47 8.74 -11.23
CA LEU A 29 9.76 9.15 -11.77
C LEU A 29 10.92 8.94 -10.79
N CYS A 30 10.64 8.84 -9.48
CA CYS A 30 11.65 8.55 -8.47
C CYS A 30 12.20 7.12 -8.58
N LEU A 31 13.45 6.99 -9.01
CA LEU A 31 14.17 5.71 -9.10
C LEU A 31 14.77 5.23 -7.76
N ASN A 32 14.92 6.11 -6.77
CA ASN A 32 15.57 5.79 -5.50
C ASN A 32 14.60 5.91 -4.30
N ARG A 33 14.89 6.77 -3.32
CA ARG A 33 14.05 6.96 -2.14
C ARG A 33 12.75 7.67 -2.52
N ARG A 34 11.62 6.98 -2.49
CA ARG A 34 10.27 7.53 -2.72
C ARG A 34 9.78 8.37 -1.54
N THR A 35 10.54 9.40 -1.17
CA THR A 35 10.12 10.40 -0.20
C THR A 35 9.31 11.49 -0.90
N VAL A 36 8.48 12.22 -0.15
CA VAL A 36 7.74 13.38 -0.67
C VAL A 36 8.71 14.37 -1.33
N CYS A 37 9.84 14.65 -0.67
CA CYS A 37 10.83 15.58 -1.21
C CYS A 37 11.45 15.08 -2.52
N ALA A 38 11.80 13.80 -2.61
CA ALA A 38 12.35 13.23 -3.84
C ALA A 38 11.30 13.26 -4.98
N ALA A 39 10.04 12.91 -4.68
CA ALA A 39 8.96 12.95 -5.64
C ALA A 39 8.80 14.36 -6.22
N LEU A 40 8.74 15.37 -5.37
CA LEU A 40 8.60 16.76 -5.81
C LEU A 40 9.81 17.24 -6.62
N ARG A 41 11.03 16.88 -6.21
CA ARG A 41 12.24 17.20 -6.99
C ARG A 41 12.22 16.59 -8.39
N ALA A 42 11.61 15.42 -8.58
CA ALA A 42 11.54 14.74 -9.86
C ALA A 42 10.56 15.38 -10.87
N VAL A 43 9.60 16.21 -10.42
CA VAL A 43 8.56 16.84 -11.26
C VAL A 43 8.69 18.35 -11.34
N ASP A 44 9.92 18.88 -11.21
CA ASP A 44 10.28 20.32 -11.31
C ASP A 44 10.32 21.12 -9.99
N GLY A 45 10.39 20.45 -8.83
CA GLY A 45 10.38 21.08 -7.50
C GLY A 45 11.73 21.46 -6.91
N ALA A 46 12.75 21.81 -7.69
CA ALA A 46 14.02 22.31 -7.14
C ALA A 46 13.90 23.74 -6.56
N SER A 47 12.90 24.51 -7.02
CA SER A 47 12.76 25.95 -6.73
C SER A 47 11.58 26.34 -5.82
N ASP A 48 10.69 25.41 -5.46
CA ASP A 48 9.42 25.76 -4.79
C ASP A 48 9.42 25.48 -3.27
N GLN A 49 9.01 26.47 -2.47
CA GLN A 49 8.90 26.43 -1.01
C GLN A 49 7.65 25.67 -0.51
N GLY A 50 6.86 25.09 -1.43
CA GLY A 50 5.54 24.49 -1.19
C GLY A 50 5.48 23.15 -0.44
N PHE A 51 6.57 22.61 0.13
CA PHE A 51 6.59 21.29 0.79
C PHE A 51 5.49 21.12 1.86
N SER A 52 5.20 22.19 2.61
CA SER A 52 4.17 22.21 3.66
C SER A 52 2.76 21.88 3.13
N ARG A 53 2.42 22.27 1.89
CA ARG A 53 1.12 21.96 1.28
C ARG A 53 0.96 20.46 1.04
N PHE A 54 2.01 19.78 0.60
CA PHE A 54 2.00 18.34 0.36
C PHE A 54 1.95 17.54 1.67
N HIS A 55 2.67 17.99 2.71
CA HIS A 55 2.53 17.39 4.03
C HIS A 55 1.12 17.59 4.60
N ARG A 56 0.51 18.75 4.41
CA ARG A 56 -0.91 19.00 4.79
C ARG A 56 -1.87 18.13 3.99
N PHE A 57 -1.64 17.95 2.70
CA PHE A 57 -2.43 17.07 1.84
C PHE A 57 -2.41 15.61 2.33
N LEU A 58 -1.25 15.08 2.74
CA LEU A 58 -1.12 13.72 3.24
C LEU A 58 -1.65 13.53 4.67
N SER A 59 -1.57 14.57 5.52
CA SER A 59 -1.93 14.47 6.94
C SER A 59 -3.35 14.93 7.27
N ARG A 60 -3.89 15.89 6.52
CA ARG A 60 -5.18 16.56 6.78
C ARG A 60 -6.10 16.60 5.54
N GLY A 61 -5.68 16.00 4.43
CA GLY A 61 -6.51 15.95 3.23
C GLY A 61 -7.78 15.13 3.46
N ALA A 62 -8.91 15.60 2.93
CA ALA A 62 -10.20 14.91 3.01
C ALA A 62 -10.34 13.82 1.93
N TRP A 63 -9.36 12.92 1.82
CA TRP A 63 -9.39 11.81 0.87
C TRP A 63 -9.26 10.48 1.62
N SER A 64 -9.89 9.42 1.09
CA SER A 64 -9.92 8.11 1.72
C SER A 64 -9.07 7.11 0.96
N GLY A 65 -8.04 6.58 1.62
CA GLY A 65 -7.23 5.49 1.08
C GLY A 65 -8.04 4.22 0.79
N LEU A 66 -9.12 3.98 1.55
CA LEU A 66 -10.03 2.86 1.31
C LEU A 66 -10.84 3.07 0.02
N GLN A 67 -11.39 4.27 -0.20
CA GLN A 67 -12.09 4.58 -1.45
C GLN A 67 -11.13 4.48 -2.65
N GLY A 68 -9.91 5.00 -2.52
CA GLY A 68 -8.88 4.83 -3.55
C GLY A 68 -8.54 3.38 -3.83
N SER A 69 -8.43 2.55 -2.79
CA SER A 69 -8.19 1.11 -2.94
C SER A 69 -9.36 0.40 -3.64
N ARG A 70 -10.61 0.82 -3.38
CA ARG A 70 -11.80 0.29 -4.08
C ARG A 70 -11.79 0.63 -5.57
N ILE A 71 -11.50 1.88 -5.92
CA ILE A 71 -11.40 2.31 -7.33
C ILE A 71 -10.29 1.52 -8.03
N LEU A 72 -9.11 1.42 -7.41
CA LEU A 72 -7.99 0.66 -7.95
C LEU A 72 -8.36 -0.82 -8.16
N LEU A 73 -8.98 -1.46 -7.17
CA LEU A 73 -9.41 -2.85 -7.27
C LEU A 73 -10.41 -3.03 -8.43
N GLY A 74 -11.40 -2.15 -8.56
CA GLY A 74 -12.36 -2.19 -9.66
C GLY A 74 -11.68 -2.09 -11.04
N LEU A 75 -10.69 -1.20 -11.18
CA LEU A 75 -9.90 -1.08 -12.40
C LEU A 75 -9.08 -2.35 -12.70
N LEU A 76 -8.48 -2.94 -11.66
CA LEU A 76 -7.70 -4.18 -11.81
C LEU A 76 -8.58 -5.37 -12.18
N VAL A 77 -9.75 -5.51 -11.56
CA VAL A 77 -10.71 -6.58 -11.89
C VAL A 77 -11.16 -6.43 -13.34
N LYS A 78 -11.60 -5.24 -13.75
CA LYS A 78 -12.03 -4.97 -15.13
C LYS A 78 -10.92 -5.24 -16.16
N ALA A 79 -9.66 -4.99 -15.81
CA ALA A 79 -8.54 -5.16 -16.73
C ALA A 79 -8.00 -6.61 -16.80
N PHE A 80 -8.12 -7.39 -15.73
CA PHE A 80 -7.42 -8.68 -15.61
C PHE A 80 -8.32 -9.89 -15.33
N VAL A 81 -9.59 -9.71 -15.01
CA VAL A 81 -10.54 -10.79 -14.75
C VAL A 81 -11.52 -10.87 -15.93
N PRO A 82 -11.46 -11.92 -16.76
CA PRO A 82 -12.41 -12.10 -17.84
C PRO A 82 -13.85 -12.28 -17.32
N ASP A 83 -14.82 -11.83 -18.11
CA ASP A 83 -16.24 -11.99 -17.78
C ASP A 83 -16.58 -13.47 -17.57
N GLY A 84 -17.31 -13.75 -16.49
CA GLY A 84 -17.71 -15.12 -16.12
C GLY A 84 -16.62 -15.96 -15.44
N GLN A 85 -15.40 -15.44 -15.24
CA GLN A 85 -14.36 -16.15 -14.48
C GLN A 85 -14.38 -15.79 -12.98
N PRO A 86 -13.99 -16.73 -12.10
CA PRO A 86 -13.94 -16.46 -10.67
C PRO A 86 -12.84 -15.45 -10.34
N LEU A 87 -13.18 -14.53 -9.44
CA LEU A 87 -12.21 -13.64 -8.82
C LEU A 87 -11.38 -14.42 -7.80
N VAL A 88 -10.09 -14.61 -8.07
CA VAL A 88 -9.17 -15.28 -7.14
C VAL A 88 -8.40 -14.22 -6.35
N ILE A 89 -8.50 -14.27 -5.03
CA ILE A 89 -7.79 -13.38 -4.11
C ILE A 89 -6.79 -14.18 -3.28
N GLY A 90 -5.51 -13.86 -3.39
CA GLY A 90 -4.47 -14.33 -2.48
C GLY A 90 -4.47 -13.51 -1.19
N VAL A 91 -4.27 -14.16 -0.05
CA VAL A 91 -4.15 -13.51 1.25
C VAL A 91 -2.76 -13.77 1.79
N ASP A 92 -2.06 -12.71 2.18
CA ASP A 92 -0.70 -12.78 2.72
C ASP A 92 -0.54 -11.77 3.86
N ASP A 93 0.22 -12.12 4.89
CA ASP A 93 0.52 -11.21 5.98
C ASP A 93 1.96 -10.67 5.91
N SER A 94 2.12 -9.38 6.19
CA SER A 94 3.42 -8.73 6.17
C SER A 94 3.63 -7.91 7.43
N ILE A 95 4.85 -7.95 7.97
CA ILE A 95 5.20 -7.19 9.18
C ILE A 95 5.96 -5.93 8.76
N GLU A 96 5.36 -4.76 9.01
CA GLU A 96 6.04 -3.48 8.89
C GLU A 96 6.81 -3.18 10.18
N ARG A 97 8.14 -3.12 10.05
CA ARG A 97 9.08 -2.96 11.16
C ARG A 97 9.37 -1.49 11.48
N ARG A 98 8.45 -0.57 11.15
CA ARG A 98 8.62 0.85 11.48
C ARG A 98 8.33 1.09 12.96
N ARG A 99 9.10 2.00 13.56
CA ARG A 99 8.96 2.42 14.95
C ARG A 99 8.63 3.91 14.98
N GLY A 100 7.75 4.31 15.89
CA GLY A 100 7.39 5.70 16.13
C GLY A 100 6.16 5.81 17.02
N ASP A 101 6.06 6.92 17.75
CA ASP A 101 5.02 7.14 18.77
C ASP A 101 3.60 7.19 18.20
N LYS A 102 3.49 7.47 16.90
CA LYS A 102 2.23 7.48 16.16
C LYS A 102 1.74 6.09 15.74
N ILE A 103 2.56 5.04 15.90
CA ILE A 103 2.19 3.66 15.55
C ILE A 103 1.76 2.94 16.83
N ARG A 104 0.47 3.05 17.16
CA ARG A 104 -0.10 2.57 18.43
C ARG A 104 -0.38 1.07 18.49
N ASP A 105 -0.67 0.47 17.33
CA ASP A 105 -1.10 -0.93 17.20
C ASP A 105 0.07 -1.88 16.88
N LYS A 106 1.26 -1.56 17.41
CA LYS A 106 2.41 -2.46 17.29
C LYS A 106 2.23 -3.65 18.21
N GLY A 107 2.62 -4.82 17.71
CA GLY A 107 2.63 -6.08 18.45
C GLY A 107 3.96 -6.80 18.27
N ILE A 108 4.12 -7.89 19.02
CA ILE A 108 5.25 -8.79 18.87
C ILE A 108 4.77 -10.00 18.09
N TYR A 109 5.41 -10.25 16.94
CA TYR A 109 5.03 -11.31 16.01
C TYR A 109 6.20 -12.25 15.75
N ARG A 110 5.91 -13.46 15.26
CA ARG A 110 6.95 -14.34 14.69
C ARG A 110 7.57 -13.66 13.48
N ASP A 111 8.90 -13.64 13.39
CA ASP A 111 9.60 -13.20 12.19
C ASP A 111 9.59 -14.34 11.16
N PRO A 112 8.83 -14.24 10.05
CA PRO A 112 8.73 -15.32 9.07
C PRO A 112 10.03 -15.53 8.28
N VAL A 113 10.91 -14.53 8.23
CA VAL A 113 12.17 -14.59 7.49
C VAL A 113 13.30 -15.15 8.34
N ARG A 114 13.32 -14.81 9.63
CA ARG A 114 14.39 -15.19 10.56
C ARG A 114 14.09 -16.43 11.40
N SER A 115 12.88 -16.93 11.37
CA SER A 115 12.50 -18.15 12.08
C SER A 115 12.61 -19.37 11.16
N SER A 116 13.09 -20.48 11.71
CA SER A 116 13.06 -21.81 11.08
C SER A 116 12.15 -22.75 11.89
N ARG A 117 12.09 -24.03 11.51
CA ARG A 117 11.28 -25.04 12.22
C ARG A 117 11.75 -25.27 13.66
N GLY A 118 13.05 -25.13 13.92
CA GLY A 118 13.65 -25.32 15.25
C GLY A 118 14.09 -24.02 15.94
N PHE A 119 14.03 -22.87 15.26
CA PHE A 119 14.50 -21.59 15.80
C PHE A 119 13.44 -20.50 15.61
N PHE A 120 12.99 -19.91 16.73
CA PHE A 120 11.90 -18.94 16.72
C PHE A 120 12.42 -17.54 17.04
N VAL A 121 12.29 -16.62 16.08
CA VAL A 121 12.66 -15.22 16.24
C VAL A 121 11.40 -14.38 16.33
N LYS A 122 11.34 -13.48 17.32
CA LYS A 122 10.27 -12.49 17.46
C LYS A 122 10.70 -11.15 16.89
N VAL A 123 9.75 -10.41 16.34
CA VAL A 123 9.95 -9.03 15.90
C VAL A 123 8.78 -8.16 16.34
N GLU A 124 9.09 -6.96 16.83
CA GLU A 124 8.10 -5.92 17.06
C GLU A 124 7.78 -5.22 15.72
N GLY A 125 6.49 -5.07 15.42
CA GLY A 125 6.05 -4.33 14.24
C GLY A 125 4.55 -4.20 14.16
N LEU A 126 4.07 -3.64 13.05
CA LEU A 126 2.67 -3.61 12.69
C LEU A 126 2.40 -4.74 11.68
N ARG A 127 1.47 -5.64 11.99
CA ARG A 127 1.06 -6.71 11.08
C ARG A 127 0.00 -6.20 10.12
N TRP A 128 0.28 -6.27 8.84
CA TRP A 128 -0.61 -5.94 7.74
C TRP A 128 -1.15 -7.21 7.12
N LEU A 129 -2.46 -7.26 6.90
CA LEU A 129 -3.06 -8.25 6.03
C LEU A 129 -3.11 -7.67 4.62
N SER A 130 -2.65 -8.43 3.65
CA SER A 130 -2.67 -8.05 2.25
C SER A 130 -3.54 -8.98 1.43
N PHE A 131 -4.29 -8.37 0.52
CA PHE A 131 -5.14 -9.05 -0.44
C PHE A 131 -4.56 -8.81 -1.82
N HIS A 132 -4.37 -9.87 -2.58
CA HIS A 132 -3.75 -9.82 -3.89
C HIS A 132 -4.71 -10.35 -4.94
N LEU A 133 -4.99 -9.55 -5.97
CA LEU A 133 -5.67 -10.05 -7.15
C LEU A 133 -4.75 -11.03 -7.87
N LEU A 134 -5.18 -12.29 -7.96
CA LEU A 134 -4.51 -13.33 -8.72
C LEU A 134 -5.16 -13.41 -10.10
N ALA A 135 -4.44 -12.94 -11.11
CA ALA A 135 -4.91 -12.96 -12.49
C ALA A 135 -3.76 -13.28 -13.44
N LYS A 136 -4.07 -13.81 -14.63
CA LYS A 136 -3.09 -14.07 -15.69
C LYS A 136 -3.24 -12.98 -16.75
N PRO A 137 -2.34 -11.97 -16.77
CA PRO A 137 -2.33 -10.99 -17.85
C PRO A 137 -2.18 -11.69 -19.20
N GLY A 138 -2.82 -11.16 -20.25
CA GLY A 138 -2.75 -11.74 -21.60
C GLY A 138 -1.33 -11.86 -22.16
N PHE A 139 -0.39 -11.03 -21.68
CA PHE A 139 1.03 -11.08 -22.07
C PHE A 139 1.88 -12.02 -21.21
N ALA A 140 1.34 -12.56 -20.10
CA ALA A 140 2.10 -13.35 -19.14
C ALA A 140 1.80 -14.85 -19.26
N ARG A 141 2.85 -15.68 -19.17
CA ARG A 141 2.70 -17.14 -19.17
C ARG A 141 2.21 -17.71 -17.83
N ARG A 142 2.36 -16.96 -16.73
CA ARG A 142 2.04 -17.38 -15.35
C ARG A 142 1.05 -16.40 -14.71
N THR A 143 0.34 -16.85 -13.69
CA THR A 143 -0.51 -16.01 -12.83
C THR A 143 0.35 -15.02 -12.05
N TRP A 144 -0.10 -13.77 -11.99
CA TRP A 144 0.54 -12.68 -11.26
C TRP A 144 -0.35 -12.27 -10.08
N ALA A 145 0.28 -11.76 -9.03
CA ALA A 145 -0.38 -11.21 -7.84
C ALA A 145 -0.24 -9.68 -7.81
N LYS A 146 -1.36 -8.95 -7.70
CA LYS A 146 -1.36 -7.48 -7.52
C LYS A 146 -1.99 -7.07 -6.20
N LEU A 147 -1.25 -6.28 -5.43
CA LEU A 147 -1.41 -6.05 -4.00
C LEU A 147 -2.39 -4.91 -3.62
N ALA A 148 -3.21 -5.14 -2.58
CA ALA A 148 -3.83 -4.16 -1.69
C ALA A 148 -3.53 -4.51 -0.22
N LYS A 149 -3.34 -3.53 0.66
CA LYS A 149 -2.99 -3.73 2.09
C LYS A 149 -4.02 -3.14 3.04
N VAL A 150 -4.30 -3.84 4.13
CA VAL A 150 -5.20 -3.42 5.22
C VAL A 150 -4.49 -3.72 6.56
N PRO A 151 -4.51 -2.82 7.55
CA PRO A 151 -3.89 -3.13 8.85
C PRO A 151 -4.68 -4.27 9.51
N SER A 152 -3.98 -5.30 10.00
CA SER A 152 -4.64 -6.38 10.74
C SER A 152 -4.75 -5.97 12.20
N ALA A 153 -5.97 -5.75 12.68
CA ALA A 153 -6.22 -5.61 14.11
C ALA A 153 -6.14 -7.00 14.74
N THR A 154 -4.92 -7.42 15.11
CA THR A 154 -4.74 -8.63 15.91
C THR A 154 -4.54 -8.23 17.37
N PRO A 155 -5.16 -8.93 18.34
CA PRO A 155 -4.94 -8.64 19.76
C PRO A 155 -3.45 -8.65 20.08
N LYS A 156 -3.02 -7.72 20.96
CA LYS A 156 -1.60 -7.52 21.36
C LYS A 156 -0.95 -8.80 21.93
N GLU A 157 -1.76 -9.78 22.32
CA GLU A 157 -1.38 -11.16 22.56
C GLU A 157 -2.32 -12.11 21.81
N CYS A 158 -1.99 -12.45 20.56
CA CYS A 158 -2.60 -13.62 19.93
C CYS A 158 -1.62 -14.26 18.95
N GLN A 159 -0.74 -15.11 19.48
CA GLN A 159 -0.54 -16.51 19.08
C GLN A 159 0.78 -17.02 19.67
N MET A 160 0.67 -17.80 20.74
CA MET A 160 1.39 -19.06 21.00
C MET A 160 1.18 -19.44 22.47
N ARG A 161 -0.02 -19.92 22.81
CA ARG A 161 -0.10 -21.03 23.77
C ARG A 161 -0.08 -22.31 22.95
N ALA A 162 1.00 -23.06 23.13
CA ALA A 162 1.14 -24.50 22.96
C ALA A 162 0.42 -25.19 21.78
N CYS A 163 1.14 -25.42 20.68
CA CYS A 163 1.15 -26.76 20.09
C CYS A 163 2.26 -27.56 20.80
N HIS A 164 1.94 -28.07 21.99
CA HIS A 164 2.58 -29.26 22.56
C HIS A 164 1.43 -30.24 22.79
N SER A 165 1.30 -31.21 21.89
CA SER A 165 0.70 -32.56 22.01
C SER A 165 0.52 -33.06 20.59
#